data_AF-A0A1J5SWH8-F1
#
_entry.id   AF-A0A1J5SWH8-F1
#
_cell.length_a   1.000
_cell.length_b   1.000
_cell.length_c   1.000
_cell.angle_alpha   90.00
_cell.angle_beta   90.00
_cell.angle_gamma   90.00
#
_symmetry.space_group_name_H-M   'P 1'
#
loop_
_entity.id
_entity.type
_entity.pdbx_description
1 polymer ?
#
loop_
_entity_poly.entity_id
_entity_poly.type
_entity_poly.pdbx_seq_one_letter_code
_entity_poly.pdbx_strand_id
1 'polypeptide(L)'
;MLNLVRVVSLCLALAVATTGWTSDLPDPVLTPGRTNPDVTQDNIRQTICVRGYSKSIRPPAYFTNKLKHNQMREYGYTDTNPRDYEEDHLIALSIGGAPDDPKNLWPQPWHSEWNAEKKDQLEFVLFRMVCEREISLADAQQAMARNWIKAWKEHVPNHPSYRYKGGRD
;
A
#
# COMPACT_ATOMS: atom_id res chain seq x y z
N MET A 1 -66.20 -7.57 28.38
CA MET A 1 -65.40 -8.65 27.78
C MET A 1 -64.42 -8.04 26.79
N LEU A 2 -63.19 -8.55 26.78
CA LEU A 2 -61.98 -8.10 26.08
C LEU A 2 -62.17 -7.94 24.55
N ASN A 3 -61.39 -7.16 23.78
CA ASN A 3 -59.93 -7.22 23.62
C ASN A 3 -59.42 -5.99 22.83
N LEU A 4 -58.46 -5.27 23.38
CA LEU A 4 -57.70 -4.23 22.69
C LEU A 4 -56.45 -4.90 22.07
N VAL A 5 -56.41 -5.09 20.76
CA VAL A 5 -55.24 -5.64 20.07
C VAL A 5 -54.17 -4.55 20.00
N ARG A 6 -53.17 -4.62 20.90
CA ARG A 6 -51.94 -3.83 20.77
C ARG A 6 -51.03 -4.54 19.78
N VAL A 7 -51.01 -4.06 18.53
CA VAL A 7 -49.98 -4.43 17.57
C VAL A 7 -48.69 -3.70 17.96
N VAL A 8 -47.78 -4.39 18.64
CA VAL A 8 -46.43 -3.90 18.88
C VAL A 8 -45.64 -4.20 17.61
N SER A 9 -45.50 -3.21 16.73
CA SER A 9 -44.58 -3.30 15.59
C SER A 9 -43.16 -3.34 16.13
N LEU A 10 -42.55 -4.53 16.10
CA LEU A 10 -41.14 -4.72 16.35
C LEU A 10 -40.38 -4.23 15.09
N CYS A 11 -39.96 -2.97 15.07
CA CYS A 11 -38.99 -2.51 14.09
C CYS A 11 -37.65 -3.17 14.40
N LEU A 12 -37.36 -4.28 13.72
CA LEU A 12 -36.02 -4.88 13.72
C LEU A 12 -35.08 -3.93 12.98
N ALA A 13 -34.39 -3.05 13.72
CA ALA A 13 -33.31 -2.26 13.16
C ALA A 13 -32.18 -3.23 12.79
N LEU A 14 -32.05 -3.54 11.49
CA LEU A 14 -30.82 -4.16 11.00
C LEU A 14 -29.71 -3.14 11.22
N ALA A 15 -28.86 -3.38 12.22
CA ALA A 15 -27.56 -2.74 12.29
C ALA A 15 -26.77 -3.24 11.07
N VAL A 16 -26.82 -2.48 9.97
CA VAL A 16 -25.88 -2.65 8.88
C VAL A 16 -24.53 -2.27 9.47
N ALA A 17 -23.72 -3.27 9.78
CA ALA A 17 -22.31 -3.04 10.07
C ALA A 17 -21.72 -2.41 8.81
N THR A 18 -21.53 -1.09 8.84
CA THR A 18 -20.81 -0.39 7.79
C THR A 18 -19.39 -0.89 7.87
N THR A 19 -19.03 -1.87 7.03
CA THR A 19 -17.63 -2.14 6.74
C THR A 19 -16.99 -0.81 6.39
N GLY A 20 -15.95 -0.42 7.11
CA GLY A 20 -15.30 0.86 6.85
C GLY A 20 -14.83 0.91 5.41
N TRP A 21 -15.23 1.94 4.67
CA TRP A 21 -14.87 2.08 3.26
C TRP A 21 -13.42 2.54 3.21
N THR A 22 -12.51 1.59 3.06
CA THR A 22 -11.10 1.85 2.75
C THR A 22 -10.88 1.41 1.31
N SER A 23 -10.13 2.22 0.56
CA SER A 23 -9.81 1.91 -0.83
C SER A 23 -8.54 1.08 -0.89
N ASP A 24 -8.52 0.10 -1.78
CA ASP A 24 -7.32 -0.70 -2.07
C ASP A 24 -6.25 0.08 -2.84
N LEU A 25 -6.63 1.22 -3.43
CA LEU A 25 -5.71 2.19 -4.03
C LEU A 25 -5.68 3.46 -3.18
N PRO A 26 -4.50 4.11 -3.00
CA PRO A 26 -4.47 5.42 -2.37
C PRO A 26 -5.20 6.47 -3.21
N ASP A 27 -5.64 7.55 -2.56
CA ASP A 27 -6.08 8.75 -3.26
C ASP A 27 -4.89 9.34 -4.05
N PRO A 28 -4.97 9.45 -5.39
CA PRO A 28 -3.86 9.91 -6.22
C PRO A 28 -3.54 11.41 -6.05
N VAL A 29 -4.42 12.19 -5.43
CA VAL A 29 -4.14 13.59 -5.07
C VAL A 29 -3.27 13.67 -3.82
N LEU A 30 -3.53 12.82 -2.83
CA LEU A 30 -2.79 12.78 -1.56
C LEU A 30 -1.46 12.04 -1.70
N THR A 31 -1.47 10.87 -2.35
CA THR A 31 -0.32 10.00 -2.52
C THR A 31 -0.12 9.66 -4.00
N PRO A 32 0.39 10.62 -4.81
CA PRO A 32 0.66 10.42 -6.24
C PRO A 32 1.84 9.48 -6.55
N GLY A 33 2.65 9.10 -5.55
CA GLY A 33 3.84 8.28 -5.72
C GLY A 33 5.08 9.11 -5.99
N ARG A 34 5.64 9.74 -4.93
CA ARG A 34 6.90 10.48 -5.04
C ARG A 34 8.10 9.53 -5.16
N THR A 35 8.99 9.78 -6.11
CA THR A 35 10.28 9.07 -6.26
C THR A 35 11.39 9.71 -5.42
N ASN A 36 12.38 8.90 -5.04
CA ASN A 36 13.61 9.33 -4.41
C ASN A 36 14.57 9.90 -5.48
N PRO A 37 14.93 11.20 -5.44
CA PRO A 37 15.82 11.80 -6.43
C PRO A 37 17.25 11.22 -6.40
N ASP A 38 17.66 10.59 -5.29
CA ASP A 38 18.97 9.96 -5.15
C ASP A 38 19.03 8.57 -5.82
N VAL A 39 17.89 8.02 -6.26
CA VAL A 39 17.82 6.75 -6.99
C VAL A 39 17.52 7.03 -8.45
N THR A 40 18.47 6.72 -9.31
CA THR A 40 18.38 6.92 -10.76
C THR A 40 18.68 5.62 -11.49
N GLN A 41 18.25 5.52 -12.74
CA GLN A 41 18.53 4.35 -13.58
C GLN A 41 20.04 4.03 -13.66
N ASP A 42 20.88 5.08 -13.66
CA ASP A 42 22.32 4.97 -13.80
C ASP A 42 23.00 4.45 -12.52
N ASN A 43 22.38 4.66 -11.36
CA ASN A 43 22.97 4.30 -10.07
C ASN A 43 22.31 3.09 -9.37
N ILE A 44 21.38 2.38 -10.03
CA ILE A 44 20.65 1.27 -9.39
C ILE A 44 21.58 0.17 -8.84
N ARG A 45 22.78 0.01 -9.40
CA ARG A 45 23.78 -0.98 -8.94
C ARG A 45 24.52 -0.55 -7.67
N GLN A 46 24.40 0.71 -7.29
CA GLN A 46 24.97 1.30 -6.08
C GLN A 46 23.87 1.64 -5.05
N THR A 47 22.61 1.60 -5.46
CA THR A 47 21.44 1.89 -4.61
C THR A 47 20.56 0.64 -4.47
N ILE A 48 19.41 0.59 -5.14
CA ILE A 48 18.35 -0.39 -4.92
C ILE A 48 18.77 -1.84 -5.15
N CYS A 49 19.75 -2.12 -6.02
CA CYS A 49 20.25 -3.47 -6.27
C CYS A 49 21.40 -3.88 -5.32
N VAL A 50 21.62 -3.12 -4.25
CA VAL A 50 22.56 -3.45 -3.17
C VAL A 50 21.78 -3.94 -1.96
N ARG A 51 22.20 -5.08 -1.40
CA ARG A 51 21.58 -5.70 -0.23
C ARG A 51 21.45 -4.70 0.94
N GLY A 52 20.24 -4.58 1.49
CA GLY A 52 19.95 -3.74 2.65
C GLY A 52 19.81 -2.24 2.37
N TYR A 53 19.77 -1.82 1.10
CA TYR A 53 19.62 -0.41 0.74
C TYR A 53 18.32 0.20 1.28
N SER A 54 17.17 -0.44 1.06
CA SER A 54 15.87 0.05 1.55
C SER A 54 15.81 0.07 3.06
N LYS A 55 16.43 -0.91 3.73
CA LYS A 55 16.61 -0.89 5.20
C LYS A 55 17.39 0.33 5.67
N SER A 56 18.40 0.78 4.91
CA SER A 56 19.25 1.92 5.29
C SER A 56 18.56 3.28 5.17
N ILE A 57 17.56 3.40 4.29
CA ILE A 57 16.84 4.67 4.04
C ILE A 57 15.44 4.72 4.66
N ARG A 58 14.98 3.61 5.26
CA ARG A 58 13.64 3.51 5.85
C ARG A 58 13.46 4.55 6.96
N PRO A 59 12.36 5.33 6.95
CA PRO A 59 12.09 6.27 8.02
C PRO A 59 11.85 5.53 9.36
N PRO A 60 12.17 6.17 10.49
CA PRO A 60 11.96 5.56 11.79
C PRO A 60 10.47 5.38 12.11
N ALA A 61 10.12 4.33 12.87
CA ALA A 61 8.73 3.98 13.16
C ALA A 61 7.92 5.09 13.85
N TYR A 62 8.57 5.96 14.64
CA TYR A 62 7.86 7.09 15.27
C TYR A 62 7.32 8.09 14.24
N PHE A 63 8.04 8.27 13.12
CA PHE A 63 7.63 9.15 12.04
C PHE A 63 6.41 8.57 11.32
N THR A 64 6.52 7.32 10.86
CA THR A 64 5.45 6.64 10.11
C THR A 64 4.19 6.44 10.95
N ASN A 65 4.32 6.12 12.25
CA ASN A 65 3.16 6.02 13.14
C ASN A 65 2.41 7.35 13.27
N LYS A 66 3.14 8.47 13.42
CA LYS A 66 2.52 9.80 13.50
C LYS A 66 1.84 10.17 12.18
N LEU A 67 2.51 9.90 11.06
CA LEU A 67 1.97 10.19 9.72
C LEU A 67 0.68 9.41 9.46
N LYS A 68 0.69 8.10 9.71
CA LYS A 68 -0.48 7.21 9.56
C LYS A 68 -1.71 7.76 10.27
N HIS A 69 -1.58 8.13 11.54
CA HIS A 69 -2.69 8.69 12.30
C HIS A 69 -3.27 9.97 11.68
N ASN A 70 -2.41 10.82 11.10
CA ASN A 70 -2.86 12.04 10.43
C ASN A 70 -3.55 11.71 9.10
N GLN A 71 -2.95 10.86 8.29
CA GLN A 71 -3.46 10.50 6.97
C GLN A 71 -4.77 9.72 7.07
N MET A 72 -4.99 8.87 8.07
CA MET A 72 -6.29 8.21 8.26
C MET A 72 -7.44 9.22 8.40
N ARG A 73 -7.18 10.40 9.00
CA ARG A 73 -8.16 11.50 9.06
C ARG A 73 -8.28 12.25 7.74
N GLU A 74 -7.16 12.49 7.07
CA GLU A 74 -7.09 13.18 5.77
C GLU A 74 -7.81 12.39 4.66
N TYR A 75 -7.65 11.07 4.68
CA TYR A 75 -8.35 10.12 3.80
C TYR A 75 -9.82 9.91 4.18
N GLY A 76 -10.25 10.36 5.37
CA GLY A 76 -11.61 10.18 5.85
C GLY A 76 -11.98 8.72 6.15
N TYR A 77 -11.02 7.89 6.58
CA TYR A 77 -11.30 6.50 6.93
C TYR A 77 -12.27 6.42 8.11
N THR A 78 -13.31 5.61 7.96
CA THR A 78 -14.31 5.38 9.01
C THR A 78 -13.84 4.37 10.05
N ASP A 79 -12.99 3.43 9.66
CA ASP A 79 -12.21 2.62 10.59
C ASP A 79 -10.93 3.39 10.98
N THR A 80 -10.84 3.73 12.27
CA THR A 80 -9.76 4.53 12.82
C THR A 80 -8.76 3.72 13.64
N ASN A 81 -8.82 2.38 13.61
CA ASN A 81 -7.86 1.55 14.31
C ASN A 81 -6.56 1.46 13.50
N PRO A 82 -5.45 2.08 13.93
CA PRO A 82 -4.21 2.11 13.15
C PRO A 82 -3.56 0.73 12.99
N ARG A 83 -4.00 -0.29 13.73
CA ARG A 83 -3.49 -1.67 13.61
C ARG A 83 -3.99 -2.37 12.35
N ASP A 84 -5.09 -1.89 11.78
CA ASP A 84 -5.70 -2.47 10.58
C ASP A 84 -5.05 -1.94 9.29
N TYR A 85 -4.01 -1.10 9.43
CA TYR A 85 -3.26 -0.49 8.33
C TYR A 85 -1.74 -0.57 8.52
N GLU A 86 -1.00 -0.82 7.44
CA GLU A 86 0.43 -0.52 7.32
C GLU A 86 0.61 0.92 6.83
N GLU A 87 1.59 1.64 7.38
CA GLU A 87 2.01 2.90 6.75
C GLU A 87 3.03 2.52 5.68
N ASP A 88 2.60 2.55 4.42
CA ASP A 88 3.33 1.91 3.34
C ASP A 88 3.64 2.86 2.18
N HIS A 89 4.71 2.56 1.46
CA HIS A 89 5.16 3.35 0.33
C HIS A 89 4.36 2.99 -0.92
N LEU A 90 3.73 3.94 -1.62
CA LEU A 90 3.05 3.64 -2.90
C LEU A 90 4.07 3.11 -3.91
N ILE A 91 5.12 3.86 -4.21
CA ILE A 91 6.29 3.36 -4.92
C ILE A 91 7.23 2.77 -3.87
N ALA A 92 7.53 1.47 -3.96
CA ALA A 92 8.39 0.80 -3.00
C ALA A 92 9.83 1.37 -2.98
N LEU A 93 10.47 1.35 -1.80
CA LEU A 93 11.86 1.76 -1.64
C LEU A 93 12.83 0.95 -2.52
N SER A 94 12.52 -0.33 -2.75
CA SER A 94 13.27 -1.26 -3.59
C SER A 94 13.25 -0.90 -5.08
N ILE A 95 12.41 0.06 -5.49
CA ILE A 95 12.39 0.65 -6.83
C ILE A 95 12.45 2.19 -6.77
N GLY A 96 13.05 2.74 -5.71
CA GLY A 96 13.38 4.15 -5.62
C GLY A 96 12.20 5.07 -5.28
N GLY A 97 11.23 4.60 -4.51
CA GLY A 97 10.25 5.48 -3.86
C GLY A 97 10.87 6.42 -2.83
N ALA A 98 10.30 7.61 -2.66
CA ALA A 98 10.74 8.56 -1.65
C ALA A 98 10.54 7.97 -0.24
N PRO A 99 11.53 8.04 0.65
CA PRO A 99 11.48 7.36 1.95
C PRO A 99 10.53 8.00 2.95
N ASP A 100 10.45 9.33 2.97
CA ASP A 100 9.77 10.09 4.03
C ASP A 100 8.85 11.20 3.47
N ASP A 101 8.62 11.25 2.15
CA ASP A 101 7.65 12.17 1.56
C ASP A 101 6.23 11.61 1.72
N PRO A 102 5.31 12.32 2.41
CA PRO A 102 3.91 11.89 2.54
C PRO A 102 3.21 11.62 1.20
N LYS A 103 3.66 12.22 0.10
CA LYS A 103 3.15 11.96 -1.26
C LYS A 103 3.54 10.58 -1.82
N ASN A 104 4.35 9.82 -1.10
CA ASN A 104 4.64 8.42 -1.38
C ASN A 104 4.19 7.49 -0.24
N LEU A 105 3.56 7.98 0.82
CA LEU A 105 3.17 7.18 1.99
C LEU A 105 1.64 7.22 2.15
N TRP A 106 1.05 6.10 2.53
CA TRP A 106 -0.38 6.04 2.82
C TRP A 106 -0.72 4.93 3.83
N PRO A 107 -1.85 5.05 4.56
CA PRO A 107 -2.36 3.98 5.41
C PRO A 107 -3.01 2.89 4.55
N GLN A 108 -2.24 1.85 4.25
CA GLN A 108 -2.65 0.71 3.43
C GLN A 108 -3.38 -0.35 4.27
N PRO A 109 -4.59 -0.78 3.88
CA PRO A 109 -5.33 -1.81 4.62
C PRO A 109 -4.64 -3.18 4.66
N TRP A 110 -4.66 -3.83 5.83
CA TRP A 110 -4.31 -5.25 5.98
C TRP A 110 -5.44 -6.19 5.58
N HIS A 111 -6.68 -5.73 5.71
CA HIS A 111 -7.88 -6.56 5.63
C HIS A 111 -8.75 -6.17 4.43
N SER A 112 -8.24 -6.41 3.23
CA SER A 112 -8.97 -6.21 1.97
C SER A 112 -8.60 -7.26 0.91
N GLU A 113 -9.29 -7.25 -0.25
CA GLU A 113 -8.96 -8.14 -1.37
C GLU A 113 -7.54 -7.88 -1.88
N TRP A 114 -7.16 -6.61 -1.94
CA TRP A 114 -5.85 -6.13 -2.39
C TRP A 114 -5.09 -5.54 -1.21
N ASN A 115 -4.62 -6.45 -0.34
CA ASN A 115 -3.93 -6.12 0.90
C ASN A 115 -2.42 -5.85 0.72
N ALA A 116 -1.78 -5.42 1.81
CA ALA A 116 -0.33 -5.20 1.90
C ALA A 116 0.50 -6.43 1.49
N GLU A 117 0.09 -7.66 1.84
CA GLU A 117 0.83 -8.87 1.44
C GLU A 117 0.90 -9.06 -0.08
N LYS A 118 -0.21 -8.81 -0.80
CA LYS A 118 -0.19 -8.86 -2.27
C LYS A 118 0.74 -7.79 -2.83
N LYS A 119 0.72 -6.57 -2.27
CA LYS A 119 1.62 -5.51 -2.73
C LYS A 119 3.08 -5.88 -2.48
N ASP A 120 3.45 -6.43 -1.32
CA ASP A 120 4.79 -6.97 -1.00
C ASP A 120 5.31 -7.92 -2.10
N GLN A 121 4.43 -8.79 -2.65
CA GLN A 121 4.80 -9.67 -3.76
C GLN A 121 5.14 -8.88 -5.03
N LEU A 122 4.34 -7.87 -5.39
CA LEU A 122 4.62 -7.01 -6.52
C LEU A 122 5.91 -6.20 -6.32
N GLU A 123 6.14 -5.66 -5.12
CA GLU A 123 7.38 -4.92 -4.82
C GLU A 123 8.61 -5.78 -5.09
N PHE A 124 8.58 -7.03 -4.63
CA PHE A 124 9.67 -7.96 -4.87
C PHE A 124 9.83 -8.28 -6.36
N VAL A 125 8.73 -8.52 -7.10
CA VAL A 125 8.79 -8.80 -8.54
C VAL A 125 9.37 -7.62 -9.30
N LEU A 126 8.86 -6.39 -9.11
CA LEU A 126 9.38 -5.22 -9.82
C LEU A 126 10.83 -4.91 -9.47
N PHE A 127 11.22 -5.07 -8.19
CA PHE A 127 12.61 -4.97 -7.77
C PHE A 127 13.52 -5.91 -8.55
N ARG A 128 13.14 -7.19 -8.65
CA ARG A 128 13.90 -8.20 -9.41
C ARG A 128 13.96 -7.83 -10.89
N MET A 129 12.83 -7.48 -11.50
CA MET A 129 12.77 -7.08 -12.91
C MET A 129 13.69 -5.88 -13.20
N VAL A 130 13.72 -4.86 -12.34
CA VAL A 130 14.61 -3.69 -12.50
C VAL A 130 16.09 -4.10 -12.36
N CYS A 131 16.44 -4.88 -11.33
CA CYS A 131 17.83 -5.28 -11.11
C CYS A 131 18.38 -6.27 -12.14
N GLU A 132 17.51 -7.08 -12.74
CA GLU A 132 17.81 -7.96 -13.86
C GLU A 132 17.68 -7.26 -15.24
N ARG A 133 17.32 -5.96 -15.25
CA ARG A 133 17.16 -5.11 -16.45
C ARG A 133 16.09 -5.57 -17.44
N GLU A 134 15.04 -6.21 -16.94
CA GLU A 134 13.88 -6.60 -17.74
C GLU A 134 12.98 -5.39 -18.06
N ILE A 135 12.92 -4.42 -17.14
CA ILE A 135 12.23 -3.14 -17.31
C ILE A 135 13.10 -2.00 -16.78
N SER A 136 12.80 -0.77 -17.20
CA SER A 136 13.46 0.41 -16.63
C SER A 136 12.93 0.71 -15.22
N LEU A 137 13.74 1.42 -14.43
CA LEU A 137 13.34 1.96 -13.13
C LEU A 137 12.08 2.84 -13.27
N ALA A 138 12.03 3.68 -14.30
CA ALA A 138 10.92 4.60 -14.54
C ALA A 138 9.61 3.86 -14.87
N ASP A 139 9.68 2.76 -15.64
CA ASP A 139 8.51 1.94 -15.95
C ASP A 139 7.97 1.25 -14.69
N ALA A 140 8.86 0.70 -13.86
CA ALA A 140 8.47 0.09 -12.58
C ALA A 140 7.78 1.11 -11.65
N GLN A 141 8.39 2.29 -11.48
CA GLN A 141 7.84 3.38 -10.67
C GLN A 141 6.46 3.82 -11.19
N GLN A 142 6.33 3.99 -12.51
CA GLN A 142 5.08 4.40 -13.14
C GLN A 142 3.97 3.35 -13.02
N ALA A 143 4.31 2.06 -13.17
CA ALA A 143 3.35 0.96 -13.02
C ALA A 143 2.75 0.95 -11.61
N MET A 144 3.59 1.10 -10.59
CA MET A 144 3.16 1.08 -9.20
C MET A 144 2.38 2.34 -8.81
N ALA A 145 2.87 3.54 -9.19
CA ALA A 145 2.21 4.81 -8.89
C ALA A 145 0.83 4.97 -9.53
N ARG A 146 0.64 4.45 -10.76
CA ARG A 146 -0.64 4.59 -11.47
C ARG A 146 -1.71 3.65 -10.92
N ASN A 147 -1.37 2.37 -10.79
CA ASN A 147 -2.30 1.33 -10.35
C ASN A 147 -1.53 0.05 -10.00
N TRP A 148 -1.06 -0.03 -8.75
CA TRP A 148 -0.31 -1.18 -8.28
C TRP A 148 -1.09 -2.51 -8.40
N ILE A 149 -2.42 -2.50 -8.30
CA ILE A 149 -3.26 -3.70 -8.48
C ILE A 149 -3.17 -4.23 -9.93
N LYS A 150 -3.23 -3.33 -10.91
CA LYS A 150 -3.05 -3.69 -12.32
C LYS A 150 -1.65 -4.25 -12.55
N ALA A 151 -0.63 -3.57 -12.03
CA ALA A 151 0.77 -4.03 -12.13
C ALA A 151 0.95 -5.41 -11.47
N TRP A 152 0.28 -5.67 -10.35
CA TRP A 152 0.27 -6.99 -9.71
C TRP A 152 -0.27 -8.06 -10.66
N LYS A 153 -1.45 -7.83 -11.24
CA LYS A 153 -2.11 -8.78 -12.17
C LYS A 153 -1.25 -9.07 -13.40
N GLU A 154 -0.49 -8.08 -13.85
CA GLU A 154 0.37 -8.17 -15.02
C GLU A 154 1.69 -8.88 -14.73
N HIS A 155 2.35 -8.58 -13.61
CA HIS A 155 3.72 -9.04 -13.38
C HIS A 155 3.81 -10.25 -12.46
N VAL A 156 3.04 -10.30 -11.36
CA VAL A 156 3.23 -11.34 -10.34
C VAL A 156 2.94 -12.75 -10.87
N PRO A 157 1.81 -13.03 -11.55
CA PRO A 157 1.55 -14.34 -12.14
C PRO A 157 2.54 -14.75 -13.24
N ASN A 158 3.11 -13.78 -13.94
CA ASN A 158 4.00 -14.00 -15.09
C ASN A 158 5.49 -14.17 -14.69
N HIS A 159 5.85 -13.95 -13.42
CA HIS A 159 7.21 -14.14 -12.90
C HIS A 159 7.23 -15.16 -11.74
N PRO A 160 6.81 -16.42 -11.95
CA PRO A 160 6.68 -17.41 -10.88
C PRO A 160 8.02 -17.82 -10.22
N SER A 161 9.15 -17.45 -10.81
CA SER A 161 10.51 -17.60 -10.25
C SER A 161 10.87 -16.48 -9.26
N TYR A 162 10.24 -15.31 -9.36
CA TYR A 162 10.44 -14.16 -8.46
C TYR A 162 9.51 -14.29 -7.25
N ARG A 163 9.80 -15.28 -6.41
CA ARG A 163 9.02 -15.57 -5.19
C ARG A 163 9.52 -14.77 -4.00
N TYR A 164 8.67 -13.90 -3.47
CA TYR A 164 8.88 -13.29 -2.17
C TYR A 164 8.88 -14.36 -1.07
N LYS A 165 9.95 -14.41 -0.27
CA LYS A 165 10.13 -15.41 0.82
C LYS A 165 9.99 -14.80 2.22
N GLY A 166 9.47 -13.57 2.33
CA GLY A 166 9.50 -12.82 3.58
C GLY A 166 10.91 -12.29 3.84
N GLY A 167 11.13 -11.02 3.49
CA GLY A 167 12.43 -10.37 3.57
C GLY A 167 12.46 -9.18 2.64
N ARG A 168 12.34 -7.98 3.21
CA ARG A 168 12.55 -6.72 2.49
C ARG A 168 14.07 -6.59 2.31
N ASP A 169 14.50 -6.77 1.06
CA ASP A 169 15.85 -6.57 0.46
C ASP A 169 17.14 -6.99 1.21
#